data_AF-A0A392P8H8-F1
#
_entry.id   AF-A0A392P8H8-F1
#
_cell.length_a   1.000
_cell.length_b   1.000
_cell.length_c   1.000
_cell.angle_alpha   90.00
_cell.angle_beta   90.00
_cell.angle_gamma   90.00
#
_symmetry.space_group_name_H-M   'P 1'
#
loop_
_entity.id
_entity.type
_entity.pdbx_description
1 polymer ?
#
loop_
_entity_poly.entity_id
_entity_poly.type
_entity_poly.pdbx_seq_one_letter_code
_entity_poly.pdbx_strand_id
1 'polypeptide(L)'
;MQNLQPKIKAIQERYAGNQERIQLETSRLYTQAGVNPLAGCLPTLATIPVWIGLYQALSNVANEGLLTEGFLWIPSLGGPTSIAARQSGSGISWLFPFV
;
A
#
# COMPACT_ATOMS: atom_id res chain seq x y z
N MET A 1 -6.69 -20.06 -3.71
CA MET A 1 -6.65 -19.37 -5.02
C MET A 1 -6.28 -20.31 -6.18
N GLN A 2 -5.20 -21.11 -6.08
CA GLN A 2 -4.72 -21.97 -7.18
C GLN A 2 -5.76 -22.97 -7.73
N ASN A 3 -6.65 -23.51 -6.87
CA ASN A 3 -7.74 -24.41 -7.30
C ASN A 3 -8.97 -23.71 -7.92
N LEU A 4 -9.10 -22.38 -7.81
CA LEU A 4 -10.24 -21.63 -8.38
C LEU A 4 -9.96 -21.08 -9.78
N GLN A 5 -8.70 -20.76 -10.10
CA GLN A 5 -8.34 -20.24 -11.43
C GLN A 5 -8.85 -21.09 -12.61
N PRO A 6 -8.71 -22.43 -12.63
CA PRO A 6 -9.22 -23.23 -13.75
C PRO A 6 -10.75 -23.19 -13.86
N LYS A 7 -11.46 -23.10 -12.72
CA LYS A 7 -12.92 -23.01 -12.70
C LYS A 7 -13.43 -21.65 -13.18
N ILE A 8 -12.72 -20.57 -12.85
CA ILE A 8 -13.03 -19.22 -13.34
C ILE A 8 -12.82 -19.14 -14.86
N LYS A 9 -11.73 -19.74 -15.39
CA LYS A 9 -11.50 -19.80 -16.84
C LYS A 9 -12.60 -20.56 -17.57
N ALA A 10 -13.04 -21.71 -17.02
CA ALA A 10 -14.16 -22.46 -17.60
C ALA A 10 -15.48 -21.65 -17.63
N ILE A 11 -15.75 -20.80 -16.63
CA ILE A 11 -16.91 -19.89 -16.64
C ILE A 11 -16.76 -18.81 -17.71
N GLN A 12 -15.56 -18.23 -17.86
CA GLN A 12 -15.27 -17.22 -18.87
C GLN A 12 -15.41 -17.77 -20.30
N GLU A 13 -14.94 -19.00 -20.54
CA GLU A 13 -15.08 -19.69 -21.83
C GLU A 13 -16.54 -20.05 -22.12
N ARG A 14 -17.28 -20.54 -21.11
CA ARG A 14 -18.68 -20.97 -21.27
C ARG A 14 -19.66 -19.80 -21.48
N TYR A 15 -19.35 -18.61 -20.97
CA TYR A 15 -20.19 -17.42 -21.10
C TYR A 15 -19.49 -16.27 -21.85
N ALA A 16 -18.54 -16.60 -22.73
CA ALA A 16 -17.82 -15.63 -23.55
C ALA A 16 -18.83 -14.74 -24.32
N GLY A 17 -18.81 -13.43 -24.05
CA GLY A 17 -19.74 -12.46 -24.63
C GLY A 17 -20.87 -11.99 -23.70
N ASN A 18 -21.06 -12.61 -22.53
CA ASN A 18 -22.01 -12.15 -21.52
C ASN A 18 -21.31 -11.87 -20.18
N GLN A 19 -20.76 -10.66 -20.05
CA GLN A 19 -20.05 -10.22 -18.84
C GLN A 19 -20.91 -10.29 -17.57
N GLU A 20 -22.22 -10.06 -17.70
CA GLU A 20 -23.15 -10.07 -16.57
C GLU A 20 -23.29 -11.48 -15.99
N ARG A 21 -23.44 -12.49 -16.86
CA ARG A 21 -23.49 -13.91 -16.48
C ARG A 21 -22.15 -14.39 -15.92
N ILE A 22 -21.03 -13.93 -16.50
CA ILE A 22 -19.69 -14.24 -15.99
C ILE A 22 -19.55 -13.73 -14.54
N GLN A 23 -19.94 -12.48 -14.26
CA GLN A 23 -19.85 -11.91 -12.91
C GLN A 23 -20.73 -12.66 -11.91
N LEU A 24 -21.95 -13.05 -12.30
CA LEU A 24 -22.88 -13.77 -11.45
C LEU A 24 -22.40 -15.19 -11.10
N GLU A 25 -21.91 -15.95 -12.08
CA GLU A 25 -21.41 -17.31 -11.84
C GLU A 25 -20.06 -17.30 -11.11
N THR A 26 -19.22 -16.31 -11.38
CA THR A 26 -17.96 -16.13 -10.65
C THR A 26 -18.21 -15.80 -9.17
N SER A 27 -19.22 -14.96 -8.86
CA SER A 27 -19.57 -14.64 -7.47
C SER A 27 -20.15 -15.86 -6.75
N ARG A 28 -21.01 -16.65 -7.40
CA ARG A 28 -21.50 -17.94 -6.88
C ARG A 28 -20.36 -18.91 -6.58
N LEU A 29 -19.40 -19.03 -7.49
CA LEU A 29 -18.23 -19.89 -7.31
C LEU A 29 -17.40 -19.47 -6.09
N TYR A 30 -17.18 -18.17 -5.89
CA TYR A 30 -16.47 -17.65 -4.71
C TYR A 30 -17.21 -18.00 -3.41
N THR A 31 -18.52 -17.84 -3.38
CA THR A 31 -19.36 -18.19 -2.21
C THR A 31 -19.35 -19.68 -1.91
N GLN A 32 -19.49 -20.54 -2.93
CA GLN A 32 -19.46 -22.00 -2.77
C GLN A 32 -18.09 -22.51 -2.30
N ALA A 33 -17.01 -21.85 -2.74
CA ALA A 33 -15.66 -22.19 -2.31
C ALA A 33 -15.30 -21.61 -0.93
N GLY A 34 -16.17 -20.83 -0.29
CA GLY A 34 -15.93 -20.20 1.01
C GLY A 34 -14.80 -19.16 0.99
N VAL A 35 -14.48 -18.59 -0.18
CA VAL A 35 -13.38 -17.63 -0.34
C VAL A 35 -13.96 -16.23 -0.41
N ASN A 36 -13.56 -15.35 0.53
CA ASN A 36 -13.91 -13.94 0.49
C ASN A 36 -12.89 -13.18 -0.38
N PRO A 37 -13.27 -12.61 -1.55
CA PRO A 37 -12.34 -11.88 -2.42
C PRO A 37 -11.73 -10.65 -1.75
N LEU A 38 -12.39 -10.09 -0.73
CA LEU A 38 -11.90 -8.96 0.06
C LEU A 38 -10.96 -9.39 1.21
N ALA A 39 -10.84 -10.68 1.51
CA ALA A 39 -9.85 -11.15 2.49
C ALA A 39 -8.40 -10.87 2.02
N GLY A 40 -8.18 -10.65 0.72
CA GLY A 40 -6.89 -10.26 0.18
C GLY A 40 -6.43 -8.84 0.55
N CYS A 41 -7.36 -7.91 0.82
CA CYS A 41 -7.02 -6.54 1.22
C CYS A 41 -7.08 -6.30 2.74
N LEU A 42 -7.58 -7.27 3.50
CA LEU A 42 -7.59 -7.21 4.97
C LEU A 42 -6.18 -7.07 5.59
N PRO A 43 -5.14 -7.82 5.14
CA PRO A 43 -3.77 -7.64 5.64
C PRO A 43 -3.19 -6.25 5.33
N THR A 44 -3.51 -5.70 4.16
CA THR A 44 -3.05 -4.37 3.77
C THR A 44 -3.72 -3.29 4.62
N LEU A 45 -5.02 -3.43 4.91
CA LEU A 45 -5.76 -2.49 5.75
C LEU A 45 -5.34 -2.57 7.21
N ALA A 46 -5.06 -3.78 7.72
CA ALA A 46 -4.57 -3.97 9.08
C ALA A 46 -3.17 -3.40 9.32
N THR A 47 -2.38 -3.19 8.26
CA THR A 47 -1.02 -2.62 8.36
C THR A 47 -1.04 -1.08 8.36
N ILE A 48 -2.07 -0.44 7.80
CA ILE A 48 -2.18 1.04 7.75
C ILE A 48 -2.07 1.69 9.15
N PRO A 49 -2.73 1.19 10.21
CA PRO A 49 -2.62 1.76 11.55
C PRO A 49 -1.19 1.76 12.10
N VAL A 50 -0.41 0.70 11.84
CA VAL A 50 0.98 0.60 12.28
C VAL A 50 1.84 1.66 11.62
N TRP A 51 1.66 1.87 10.32
CA TRP A 51 2.35 2.93 9.57
C TRP A 51 1.98 4.33 10.05
N ILE A 52 0.71 4.60 10.33
CA ILE A 52 0.25 5.89 10.86
C ILE A 52 0.86 6.15 12.24
N GLY A 53 0.85 5.16 13.13
CA GLY A 53 1.45 5.27 14.45
C GLY A 53 2.95 5.56 14.39
N LEU A 54 3.68 4.80 13.57
CA LEU A 54 5.12 4.99 13.35
C LEU A 54 5.43 6.38 12.77
N TYR A 55 4.67 6.81 11.75
CA TYR A 55 4.87 8.13 11.13
C TYR A 55 4.65 9.28 12.11
N GLN A 56 3.60 9.21 12.93
CA GLN A 56 3.34 10.24 13.94
C GLN A 56 4.43 10.27 15.02
N ALA A 57 4.85 9.11 15.53
CA ALA A 57 5.92 9.02 16.52
C ALA A 57 7.23 9.63 15.98
N LEU A 58 7.64 9.24 14.77
CA LEU A 58 8.84 9.79 14.13
C LEU A 58 8.70 11.29 13.85
N SER A 59 7.54 11.76 13.39
CA SER A 59 7.30 13.19 13.11
C SER A 59 7.41 14.05 14.37
N ASN A 60 6.90 13.56 15.51
CA ASN A 60 7.00 14.28 16.78
C ASN A 60 8.46 14.42 17.24
N VAL A 61 9.20 13.31 17.22
CA VAL A 61 10.63 13.28 17.58
C VAL A 61 11.47 14.13 16.61
N ALA A 62 11.10 14.17 15.32
CA ALA A 62 11.73 15.04 14.34
C ALA A 62 11.49 16.53 14.65
N ASN A 63 10.27 16.91 15.03
CA ASN A 63 9.92 18.29 15.40
C ASN A 63 10.64 18.76 16.67
N GLU A 64 10.95 17.84 17.58
CA GLU A 64 11.76 18.12 18.78
C GLU A 64 13.26 18.29 18.46
N GLY A 65 13.67 18.09 17.20
CA GLY A 65 15.05 18.28 16.75
C GLY A 65 16.00 17.13 17.12
N LEU A 66 15.46 15.98 17.52
CA LEU A 66 16.22 14.83 18.00
C LEU A 66 16.72 13.91 16.86
N LEU A 67 16.25 14.12 15.62
CA LEU A 67 16.62 13.32 14.44
C LEU A 67 17.53 14.08 13.46
N THR A 68 18.41 14.92 14.01
CA THR A 68 19.42 15.67 13.24
C THR A 68 20.62 14.81 12.85
N GLU A 69 20.81 13.67 13.50
CA GLU A 69 21.84 12.70 13.14
C GLU A 69 21.45 11.93 11.85
N GLY A 70 22.45 11.75 10.99
CA GLY A 70 22.33 10.97 9.77
C GLY A 70 22.39 9.46 10.02
N PHE A 71 21.84 8.68 9.10
CA PHE A 71 21.91 7.22 9.12
C PHE A 71 22.44 6.70 7.78
N LEU A 72 23.59 6.02 7.84
CA LEU A 72 24.31 5.53 6.65
C LEU A 72 24.61 6.67 5.66
N TRP A 73 23.99 6.67 4.49
CA TRP A 73 24.15 7.69 3.44
C TRP A 73 23.10 8.81 3.55
N ILE A 74 22.18 8.75 4.51
CA ILE A 74 21.12 9.74 4.71
C ILE A 74 21.63 10.79 5.71
N PRO A 75 21.67 12.08 5.36
CA PRO A 75 22.27 13.11 6.19
C PRO A 75 21.44 13.48 7.44
N SER A 76 20.12 13.24 7.41
CA SER A 76 19.26 13.41 8.58
C SER A 76 18.02 12.53 8.47
N LEU A 77 17.57 11.98 9.61
CA LEU A 77 16.34 11.19 9.68
C LEU A 77 15.09 12.06 9.89
N GLY A 78 15.25 13.31 10.33
CA GLY A 78 14.13 14.23 10.60
C GLY A 78 13.44 14.77 9.36
N GLY A 79 14.14 14.82 8.21
CA GLY A 79 13.59 15.32 6.96
C GLY A 79 12.99 16.74 7.08
N PRO A 80 12.09 17.15 6.15
CA PRO A 80 11.45 18.45 6.23
C PRO A 80 10.37 18.42 7.31
N THR A 81 10.70 18.96 8.49
CA THR A 81 9.84 19.01 9.68
C THR A 81 8.81 20.14 9.62
N SER A 82 9.10 21.22 8.90
CA SER A 82 8.21 22.39 8.73
C SER A 82 7.52 22.42 7.36
N ILE A 83 6.36 23.09 7.28
CA ILE A 83 5.63 23.31 6.02
C ILE A 83 6.54 23.98 4.96
N ALA A 84 7.35 24.96 5.38
CA ALA A 84 8.28 25.65 4.50
C ALA A 84 9.40 24.73 3.98
N ALA A 85 9.94 23.86 4.85
CA ALA A 85 10.96 22.87 4.45
C ALA A 85 10.38 21.79 3.51
N ARG A 86 9.09 21.45 3.66
CA ARG A 86 8.38 20.52 2.77
C ARG A 86 8.18 21.11 1.38
N GLN A 87 7.86 22.40 1.30
CA GLN A 87 7.68 23.11 0.03
C GLN A 87 9.00 23.31 -0.73
N SER A 88 10.12 23.48 -0.02
CA SER A 88 11.45 23.64 -0.65
C SER A 88 12.13 22.33 -1.04
N GLY A 89 11.54 21.17 -0.74
CA GLY A 89 12.12 19.86 -1.08
C GLY A 89 13.44 19.54 -0.38
N SER A 90 13.78 20.28 0.70
CA SER A 90 15.10 20.17 1.35
C SER A 90 15.39 18.78 1.93
N GLY A 91 14.35 17.99 2.20
CA GLY A 91 14.47 16.62 2.72
C GLY A 91 15.03 15.59 1.75
N ILE A 92 15.05 15.87 0.45
CA ILE A 92 15.52 14.96 -0.62
C ILE A 92 16.67 15.56 -1.44
N SER A 93 17.19 16.73 -1.07
CA SER A 93 18.29 17.39 -1.79
C SER A 93 19.56 16.51 -1.87
N TRP A 94 19.78 15.65 -0.88
CA TRP A 94 20.87 14.68 -0.84
C TRP A 94 20.73 13.54 -1.87
N LEU A 95 19.52 13.27 -2.39
CA LEU A 95 19.29 12.28 -3.45
C LEU A 95 19.72 12.80 -4.83
N PHE A 96 19.72 14.13 -5.02
CA PHE A 96 20.07 14.79 -6.28
C PHE A 96 21.02 15.96 -6.03
N PRO A 97 22.29 15.70 -5.63
CA PRO A 97 23.23 16.76 -5.24
C PRO A 97 23.71 17.66 -6.40
N PHE A 98 23.18 17.49 -7.61
CA PHE A 98 23.62 18.16 -8.85
C PHE A 98 22.50 18.94 -9.57
N VAL A 99 21.34 19.11 -8.95
CA VAL A 99 20.25 19.98 -9.44
C VAL A 99 20.11 21.18 -8.52
#